data_AF-A0A1I0RUP1-F1
#
_entry.id   AF-A0A1I0RUP1-F1
#
_cell.length_a   1.000
_cell.length_b   1.000
_cell.length_c   1.000
_cell.angle_alpha   90.00
_cell.angle_beta   90.00
_cell.angle_gamma   90.00
#
_symmetry.space_group_name_H-M   'P 1'
#
loop_
_entity.id
_entity.type
_entity.pdbx_description
1 polymer ?
#
loop_
_entity_poly.entity_id
_entity_poly.type
_entity_poly.pdbx_seq_one_letter_code
_entity_poly.pdbx_strand_id
1 'polypeptide(L)'
;MTAPARTGRAILLLTVVLGLSACGLFRGNAPADGAVRQAVRTNGAEAVAVNRYLWAASLDVLNFLPVQSVDPFTGVIVTGYGTPPGGSRAYRATVYITDPALDARALNVAILTRSGPASVETQRAIEDAILTRARQLRVADGNL
;
A
#
# COMPACT_ATOMS: atom_id res chain seq x y z
N MET A 1 61.42 27.50 -29.80
CA MET A 1 60.47 27.22 -30.91
C MET A 1 60.97 25.99 -31.67
N THR A 2 60.06 25.15 -32.17
CA THR A 2 60.28 24.04 -33.14
C THR A 2 61.51 23.12 -32.97
N ALA A 3 61.28 21.86 -32.58
CA ALA A 3 62.20 20.73 -32.79
C ALA A 3 61.50 19.65 -33.66
N PRO A 4 62.23 18.82 -34.44
CA PRO A 4 61.68 18.05 -35.55
C PRO A 4 61.22 16.61 -35.20
N ALA A 5 60.58 15.94 -36.17
CA ALA A 5 59.97 14.62 -36.06
C ALA A 5 60.82 13.47 -36.68
N ARG A 6 60.24 12.25 -36.72
CA ARG A 6 60.79 10.93 -37.16
C ARG A 6 61.66 10.26 -36.07
N THR A 7 61.73 8.93 -35.90
CA THR A 7 61.13 7.71 -36.54
C THR A 7 61.18 6.60 -35.45
N GLY A 8 60.56 5.42 -35.50
CA GLY A 8 59.82 4.67 -36.52
C GLY A 8 59.98 3.15 -36.28
N ARG A 9 58.86 2.41 -36.16
CA ARG A 9 58.69 0.93 -36.05
C ARG A 9 57.16 0.70 -35.96
N ALA A 10 56.38 0.23 -36.94
CA ALA A 10 56.57 -0.66 -38.10
C ALA A 10 56.78 -2.13 -37.73
N ILE A 11 56.11 -3.05 -38.48
CA ILE A 11 56.26 -4.53 -38.50
C ILE A 11 55.68 -5.23 -37.24
N LEU A 12 54.88 -6.32 -37.24
CA LEU A 12 54.30 -7.30 -38.22
C LEU A 12 53.14 -8.07 -37.45
N LEU A 13 52.11 -8.78 -37.96
CA LEU A 13 51.38 -8.98 -39.25
C LEU A 13 50.01 -9.69 -38.95
N LEU A 14 49.12 -9.84 -39.97
CA LEU A 14 47.96 -10.78 -40.06
C LEU A 14 46.78 -10.54 -39.07
N THR A 15 45.51 -10.90 -39.34
CA THR A 15 44.80 -11.60 -40.46
C THR A 15 43.46 -10.83 -40.70
N VAL A 16 43.02 -10.49 -41.93
CA VAL A 16 42.25 -11.31 -42.92
C VAL A 16 40.88 -11.79 -42.37
N VAL A 17 39.70 -11.57 -42.98
CA VAL A 17 39.27 -10.77 -44.17
C VAL A 17 37.77 -10.38 -44.02
N LEU A 18 37.23 -9.58 -44.95
CA LEU A 18 35.84 -9.07 -44.94
C LEU A 18 34.73 -10.14 -44.93
N GLY A 19 33.56 -9.76 -44.42
CA GLY A 19 32.28 -10.42 -44.65
C GLY A 19 31.10 -9.45 -44.56
N LEU A 20 30.80 -8.70 -45.63
CA LEU A 20 29.55 -7.94 -45.73
C LEU A 20 28.42 -8.86 -46.21
N SER A 21 27.40 -9.05 -45.36
CA SER A 21 26.09 -9.59 -45.76
C SER A 21 24.98 -8.80 -45.09
N ALA A 22 24.22 -8.06 -45.88
CA ALA A 22 23.06 -7.30 -45.42
C ALA A 22 21.84 -7.66 -46.29
N CYS A 23 20.99 -8.59 -45.84
CA CYS A 23 19.67 -8.85 -46.41
C CYS A 23 18.81 -9.71 -45.47
N GLY A 24 17.51 -9.41 -45.36
CA GLY A 24 16.54 -10.14 -44.49
C GLY A 24 16.59 -9.68 -43.02
N LEU A 25 15.56 -9.13 -42.36
CA LEU A 25 14.08 -9.28 -42.37
C LEU A 25 13.55 -10.56 -41.69
N PHE A 26 12.85 -10.34 -40.56
CA PHE A 26 11.85 -11.19 -39.90
C PHE A 26 12.19 -12.66 -39.59
N ARG A 27 12.69 -12.89 -38.36
CA ARG A 27 12.12 -13.91 -37.47
C ARG A 27 12.21 -13.46 -36.01
N GLY A 28 11.08 -13.46 -35.30
CA GLY A 28 11.03 -13.07 -33.89
C GLY A 28 11.48 -14.21 -32.97
N ASN A 29 12.12 -13.85 -31.85
CA ASN A 29 12.49 -14.79 -30.79
C ASN A 29 11.83 -14.36 -29.47
N ALA A 30 10.54 -14.64 -29.33
CA ALA A 30 9.86 -14.60 -28.03
C ALA A 30 10.10 -15.95 -27.33
N PRO A 31 10.63 -15.97 -26.09
CA PRO A 31 10.77 -17.22 -25.34
C PRO A 31 9.39 -17.70 -24.88
N ALA A 32 8.87 -18.71 -25.58
CA ALA A 32 7.61 -19.38 -25.25
C ALA A 32 7.90 -20.78 -24.71
N ASP A 33 8.19 -20.89 -23.42
CA ASP A 33 8.10 -22.13 -22.65
C ASP A 33 8.02 -21.83 -21.15
N GLY A 34 7.31 -22.67 -20.38
CA GLY A 34 7.11 -22.50 -18.93
C GLY A 34 5.68 -22.27 -18.44
N ALA A 35 4.66 -22.54 -19.27
CA ALA A 35 3.25 -22.32 -18.93
C ALA A 35 2.63 -23.38 -17.99
N VAL A 36 3.14 -23.51 -16.76
CA VAL A 36 2.40 -24.13 -15.62
C VAL A 36 2.83 -23.52 -14.29
N ARG A 37 1.85 -23.18 -13.45
CA ARG A 37 2.06 -22.59 -12.11
C ARG A 37 2.85 -21.27 -12.09
N GLN A 38 2.56 -20.41 -13.05
CA GLN A 38 2.33 -19.01 -12.67
C GLN A 38 1.10 -19.01 -11.74
N ALA A 39 1.32 -19.26 -10.45
CA ALA A 39 0.27 -19.08 -9.45
C ALA A 39 -0.18 -17.62 -9.55
N VAL A 40 -1.44 -17.41 -9.93
CA VAL A 40 -2.00 -16.06 -10.02
C VAL A 40 -1.80 -15.44 -8.64
N ARG A 41 -1.01 -14.37 -8.56
CA ARG A 41 -0.93 -13.54 -7.35
C ARG A 41 -2.20 -12.70 -7.31
N THR A 42 -3.31 -13.39 -7.06
CA THR A 42 -4.58 -12.82 -6.66
C THR A 42 -4.31 -12.16 -5.32
N ASN A 43 -3.98 -10.86 -5.35
CA ASN A 43 -3.69 -10.05 -4.16
C ASN A 43 -4.98 -9.83 -3.36
N GLY A 44 -5.48 -10.89 -2.71
CA GLY A 44 -6.71 -10.87 -1.89
C GLY A 44 -7.95 -10.36 -2.62
N ALA A 45 -8.03 -10.51 -3.96
CA ALA A 45 -9.06 -9.86 -4.78
C ALA A 45 -10.44 -10.55 -4.74
N GLU A 46 -10.66 -11.49 -3.82
CA GLU A 46 -11.96 -12.02 -3.44
C GLU A 46 -12.22 -11.71 -1.96
N ALA A 47 -13.45 -11.30 -1.63
CA ALA A 47 -13.91 -10.91 -0.29
C ALA A 47 -13.24 -9.67 0.37
N VAL A 48 -13.25 -8.52 -0.33
CA VAL A 48 -12.91 -7.21 0.28
C VAL A 48 -14.00 -6.16 -0.02
N ALA A 49 -15.05 -6.14 0.81
CA ALA A 49 -16.03 -5.03 0.86
C ALA A 49 -15.51 -3.82 1.68
N VAL A 50 -14.41 -3.99 2.40
CA VAL A 50 -13.93 -3.15 3.50
C VAL A 50 -12.58 -2.53 3.13
N ASN A 51 -12.45 -1.20 3.20
CA ASN A 51 -11.18 -0.54 2.86
C ASN A 51 -10.05 -0.89 3.86
N ARG A 52 -8.95 -1.51 3.37
CA ARG A 52 -7.80 -1.92 4.21
C ARG A 52 -7.14 -0.78 5.00
N TYR A 53 -7.19 0.45 4.50
CA TYR A 53 -6.61 1.61 5.17
C TYR A 53 -7.54 2.17 6.26
N LEU A 54 -8.86 2.19 6.04
CA LEU A 54 -9.84 2.52 7.09
C LEU A 54 -9.78 1.50 8.23
N TRP A 55 -9.65 0.22 7.90
CA TRP A 55 -9.50 -0.87 8.87
C TRP A 55 -8.24 -0.69 9.75
N ALA A 56 -7.07 -0.60 9.13
CA ALA A 56 -5.81 -0.41 9.84
C ALA A 56 -5.79 0.91 10.64
N ALA A 57 -6.31 2.00 10.08
CA ALA A 57 -6.41 3.28 10.78
C ALA A 57 -7.37 3.25 11.97
N SER A 58 -8.47 2.49 11.89
CA SER A 58 -9.40 2.32 13.02
C SER A 58 -8.73 1.61 14.19
N LEU A 59 -7.94 0.57 13.90
CA LEU A 59 -7.18 -0.15 14.92
C LEU A 59 -6.03 0.69 15.49
N ASP A 60 -5.30 1.45 14.65
CA ASP A 60 -4.25 2.38 15.08
C ASP A 60 -4.80 3.48 16.01
N VAL A 61 -5.89 4.16 15.61
CA VAL A 61 -6.44 5.31 16.34
C VAL A 61 -7.15 4.87 17.63
N LEU A 62 -7.78 3.70 17.64
CA LEU A 62 -8.53 3.18 18.80
C LEU A 62 -7.73 2.17 19.64
N ASN A 63 -6.40 2.08 19.45
CA ASN A 63 -5.53 1.11 20.15
C ASN A 63 -5.54 1.22 21.69
N PHE A 64 -5.99 2.35 22.24
CA PHE A 64 -6.18 2.58 23.68
C PHE A 64 -7.47 1.96 24.24
N LEU A 65 -8.36 1.44 23.38
CA LEU A 65 -9.57 0.73 23.77
C LEU A 65 -9.35 -0.79 23.69
N PRO A 66 -9.76 -1.57 24.70
CA PRO A 66 -9.64 -3.02 24.66
C PRO A 66 -10.54 -3.59 23.56
N VAL A 67 -9.97 -4.20 22.53
CA VAL A 67 -10.72 -4.86 21.46
C VAL A 67 -11.55 -6.02 22.05
N GLN A 68 -12.76 -6.24 21.54
CA GLN A 68 -13.69 -7.30 22.02
C GLN A 68 -14.13 -8.23 20.90
N SER A 69 -14.47 -7.70 19.73
CA SER A 69 -14.81 -8.49 18.54
C SER A 69 -14.41 -7.74 17.27
N VAL A 70 -14.01 -8.49 16.25
CA VAL A 70 -13.42 -7.99 15.01
C VAL A 70 -13.85 -8.90 13.87
N ASP A 71 -14.69 -8.40 12.96
CA ASP A 71 -15.14 -9.12 11.77
C ASP A 71 -14.63 -8.43 10.49
N PRO A 72 -13.62 -9.01 9.81
CA PRO A 72 -13.04 -8.42 8.60
C PRO A 72 -13.94 -8.60 7.36
N PHE A 73 -14.96 -9.47 7.40
CA PHE A 73 -15.86 -9.70 6.28
C PHE A 73 -17.00 -8.68 6.25
N THR A 74 -17.56 -8.36 7.42
CA THR A 74 -18.59 -7.31 7.56
C THR A 74 -18.04 -5.92 7.86
N GLY A 75 -16.74 -5.79 8.18
CA GLY A 75 -16.12 -4.50 8.49
C GLY A 75 -16.51 -3.94 9.86
N VAL A 76 -16.96 -4.79 10.79
CA VAL A 76 -17.38 -4.42 12.13
C VAL A 76 -16.23 -4.61 13.13
N ILE A 77 -15.91 -3.55 13.87
CA ILE A 77 -14.95 -3.58 14.99
C ILE A 77 -15.69 -3.14 16.26
N VAL A 78 -15.68 -3.96 17.30
CA VAL A 78 -16.29 -3.64 18.60
C VAL A 78 -15.21 -3.63 19.68
N THR A 79 -15.11 -2.50 20.39
CA THR A 79 -14.26 -2.38 21.58
C THR A 79 -15.08 -2.46 22.86
N GLY A 80 -14.39 -2.69 23.97
CA GLY A 80 -14.89 -2.52 25.33
C GLY A 80 -14.67 -1.09 25.81
N TYR A 81 -14.91 -0.86 27.10
CA TYR A 81 -14.67 0.42 27.74
C TYR A 81 -13.19 0.60 28.07
N GLY A 82 -12.55 1.60 27.46
CA GLY A 82 -11.19 2.07 27.77
C GLY A 82 -11.16 3.58 27.97
N THR A 83 -10.06 4.10 28.50
CA THR A 83 -9.89 5.55 28.75
C THR A 83 -8.79 6.08 27.84
N PRO A 84 -9.04 7.11 27.00
CA PRO A 84 -8.01 7.69 26.14
C PRO A 84 -6.90 8.36 26.97
N PRO A 85 -5.65 8.40 26.46
CA PRO A 85 -4.56 9.10 27.12
C PRO A 85 -4.91 10.58 27.33
N GLY A 86 -4.73 11.08 28.56
CA GLY A 86 -5.13 12.43 28.95
C GLY A 86 -6.64 12.63 29.25
N GLY A 87 -7.47 11.61 29.04
CA GLY A 87 -8.89 11.63 29.39
C GLY A 87 -9.20 11.03 30.76
N SER A 88 -10.33 11.43 31.35
CA SER A 88 -10.89 10.86 32.60
C SER A 88 -12.15 10.01 32.39
N ARG A 89 -12.74 10.05 31.20
CA ARG A 89 -13.99 9.35 30.85
C ARG A 89 -13.68 8.05 30.13
N ALA A 90 -14.35 6.97 30.52
CA ALA A 90 -14.28 5.69 29.81
C ALA A 90 -15.25 5.69 28.61
N TYR A 91 -14.72 5.38 27.43
CA TYR A 91 -15.43 5.29 26.15
C TYR A 91 -15.39 3.86 25.60
N ARG A 92 -16.42 3.51 24.84
CA ARG A 92 -16.50 2.32 23.98
C ARG A 92 -16.75 2.79 22.55
N ALA A 93 -16.12 2.13 21.58
CA ALA A 93 -16.39 2.33 20.16
C ALA A 93 -17.01 1.08 19.52
N THR A 94 -17.95 1.30 18.61
CA THR A 94 -18.24 0.38 17.51
C THR A 94 -17.91 1.11 16.21
N VAL A 95 -17.06 0.52 15.38
CA VAL A 95 -16.78 0.99 14.02
C VAL A 95 -17.42 0.03 13.03
N TYR A 96 -18.00 0.56 11.96
CA TYR A 96 -18.56 -0.20 10.84
C TYR A 96 -18.13 0.46 9.52
N ILE A 97 -17.44 -0.30 8.68
CA ILE A 97 -16.92 0.16 7.39
C ILE A 97 -17.82 -0.36 6.27
N THR A 98 -18.45 0.55 5.53
CA THR A 98 -19.58 0.27 4.62
C THR A 98 -19.23 0.23 3.14
N ASP A 99 -18.11 0.83 2.72
CA ASP A 99 -17.74 1.04 1.31
C ASP A 99 -16.20 0.90 1.18
N PRO A 100 -15.66 0.34 0.08
CA PRO A 100 -14.22 0.29 -0.18
C PRO A 100 -13.58 1.66 -0.45
N ALA A 101 -14.33 2.76 -0.52
CA ALA A 101 -13.83 4.12 -0.65
C ALA A 101 -13.03 4.61 0.58
N LEU A 102 -12.33 5.75 0.42
CA LEU A 102 -11.48 6.36 1.45
C LEU A 102 -12.02 7.74 1.86
N ASP A 103 -13.31 7.78 2.23
CA ASP A 103 -14.03 8.99 2.59
C ASP A 103 -15.04 8.73 3.73
N ALA A 104 -15.63 9.79 4.29
CA ALA A 104 -16.50 9.72 5.46
C ALA A 104 -17.70 8.78 5.32
N ARG A 105 -18.35 8.70 4.14
CA ARG A 105 -19.55 7.86 3.95
C ARG A 105 -19.27 6.35 4.04
N ALA A 106 -17.99 5.98 3.96
CA ALA A 106 -17.50 4.61 4.10
C ALA A 106 -17.26 4.20 5.57
N LEU A 107 -17.37 5.12 6.53
CA LEU A 107 -16.96 4.93 7.91
C LEU A 107 -18.06 5.39 8.89
N ASN A 108 -18.67 4.46 9.61
CA ASN A 108 -19.65 4.75 10.65
C ASN A 108 -19.05 4.43 12.03
N VAL A 109 -18.86 5.44 12.88
CA VAL A 109 -18.30 5.29 14.22
C VAL A 109 -19.35 5.64 15.27
N ALA A 110 -19.74 4.68 16.11
CA ALA A 110 -20.63 4.90 17.25
C ALA A 110 -19.82 4.89 18.56
N ILE A 111 -19.79 6.02 19.27
CA ILE A 111 -19.06 6.17 20.53
C ILE A 111 -20.04 6.27 21.72
N LEU A 112 -19.86 5.40 22.71
CA LEU A 112 -20.64 5.37 23.94
C LEU A 112 -19.75 5.63 25.16
N THR A 113 -20.32 6.26 26.19
CA THR A 113 -19.73 6.43 27.52
C THR A 113 -20.57 5.68 28.56
N ARG A 114 -20.04 5.51 29.78
CA ARG A 114 -20.80 4.91 30.90
C ARG A 114 -22.10 5.65 31.24
N SER A 115 -22.28 6.89 30.80
CA SER A 115 -23.46 7.73 31.04
C SER A 115 -24.36 7.90 29.81
N GLY A 116 -24.16 7.13 28.73
CA GLY A 116 -24.89 7.26 27.46
C GLY A 116 -23.99 7.64 26.27
N PRO A 117 -24.56 8.04 25.12
CA PRO A 117 -23.80 8.43 23.92
C PRO A 117 -22.76 9.51 24.19
N ALA A 118 -21.69 9.55 23.39
CA ALA A 118 -20.76 10.67 23.39
C ALA A 118 -21.31 11.87 22.60
N SER A 119 -20.70 13.03 22.83
CA SER A 119 -20.85 14.26 22.04
C SER A 119 -20.52 14.04 20.57
N VAL A 120 -21.31 14.66 19.67
CA VAL A 120 -21.13 14.55 18.20
C VAL A 120 -19.76 15.08 17.76
N GLU A 121 -19.26 16.09 18.46
CA GLU A 121 -17.93 16.68 18.29
C GLU A 121 -16.82 15.64 18.55
N THR A 122 -17.01 14.79 19.58
CA THR A 122 -16.07 13.70 19.91
C THR A 122 -16.14 12.57 18.88
N GLN A 123 -17.35 12.25 18.42
CA GLN A 123 -17.59 11.26 17.38
C GLN A 123 -16.89 11.65 16.07
N ARG A 124 -17.11 12.90 15.60
CA ARG A 124 -16.46 13.46 14.40
C ARG A 124 -14.96 13.57 14.55
N ALA A 125 -14.44 14.04 15.69
CA ALA A 125 -12.99 14.13 15.90
C ALA A 125 -12.28 12.77 15.81
N ILE A 126 -12.95 11.68 16.22
CA ILE A 126 -12.44 10.31 16.07
C ILE A 126 -12.54 9.84 14.60
N GLU A 127 -13.65 10.14 13.92
CA GLU A 127 -13.85 9.85 12.49
C GLU A 127 -12.78 10.56 11.62
N ASP A 128 -12.58 11.86 11.81
CA ASP A 128 -11.55 12.66 11.13
C ASP A 128 -10.12 12.17 11.42
N ALA A 129 -9.85 11.71 12.65
CA ALA A 129 -8.57 11.10 13.01
C ALA A 129 -8.34 9.78 12.26
N ILE A 130 -9.34 8.90 12.19
CA ILE A 130 -9.28 7.63 11.43
C ILE A 130 -9.10 7.93 9.93
N LEU A 131 -9.90 8.83 9.34
CA LEU A 131 -9.78 9.22 7.94
C LEU A 131 -8.40 9.82 7.62
N THR A 132 -7.85 10.64 8.52
CA THR A 132 -6.52 11.24 8.38
C THR A 132 -5.42 10.18 8.47
N ARG A 133 -5.51 9.26 9.43
CA ARG A 133 -4.57 8.14 9.56
C ARG A 133 -4.65 7.19 8.35
N ALA A 134 -5.84 6.92 7.82
CA ALA A 134 -6.02 6.09 6.64
C ALA A 134 -5.39 6.71 5.38
N ARG A 135 -5.47 8.04 5.21
CA ARG A 135 -4.74 8.77 4.16
C ARG A 135 -3.21 8.65 4.33
N GLN A 136 -2.69 8.78 5.55
CA GLN A 136 -1.25 8.57 5.83
C GLN A 136 -0.80 7.16 5.44
N LEU A 137 -1.55 6.13 5.83
CA LEU A 137 -1.24 4.72 5.50
C LEU A 137 -1.26 4.48 3.98
N ARG A 138 -2.23 5.05 3.25
CA ARG A 138 -2.27 4.96 1.78
C ARG A 138 -1.08 5.66 1.09
N VAL A 139 -0.65 6.82 1.61
CA VAL A 139 0.55 7.51 1.08
C VAL A 139 1.82 6.72 1.39
N ALA A 140 1.92 6.08 2.56
CA ALA A 140 3.05 5.24 2.90
C ALA A 140 3.14 3.97 2.01
N ASP A 141 2.01 3.29 1.77
CA ASP A 141 1.93 2.10 0.90
C ASP A 141 2.28 2.40 -0.56
N GLY A 142 1.99 3.62 -1.04
CA GLY A 142 2.29 4.08 -2.39
C GLY A 142 3.69 4.70 -2.61
N ASN A 143 4.55 4.69 -1.59
CA ASN A 143 5.93 5.20 -1.66
C ASN A 143 6.97 4.05 -1.61
N LEU A 144 6.56 2.83 -1.95
CA LEU A 144 7.33 1.57 -1.89
C LEU A 144 7.49 0.92 -3.27
#